data_AF-A0A158B0R2-F1
#
_entry.id   AF-A0A158B0R2-F1
#
_cell.length_a   1.000
_cell.length_b   1.000
_cell.length_c   1.000
_cell.angle_alpha   90.00
_cell.angle_beta   90.00
_cell.angle_gamma   90.00
#
_symmetry.space_group_name_H-M   'P 1'
#
loop_
_entity.id
_entity.type
_entity.pdbx_description
1 polymer ?
#
loop_
_entity_poly.entity_id
_entity_poly.type
_entity_poly.pdbx_seq_one_letter_code
_entity_poly.pdbx_strand_id
1 'polypeptide(L)'
;MAHGPRSPSIEHSRRFSGCARTVTLLCAGLCASAAADATVAVVQPAREAAASQPLELTLLYTDDDAKTLTVDVPKQLIVNLTNGDLPPAPLTLERDPNVPDRLRLAPGQYRRVRFSAPWPDSARGTVKIDPVGFDASPMLVTINRSDTQTQVAAAEKREAQATTPGQLASATAAANAVSTPASSTDTLLSGRFSTFEPIYFADGKNGDNLAKFQFSFKYRLHLPDDPRSRGFLDNLYFGYTQTAIWNLSAESVPFRDISFQPQLFYYVEDTGWKSALFTRMGVAAGIGHESNGKSGDESRAINIAFVRPTWDFGDLNSNHLTLSPKFYYYLSRAGNEDIADYRGYVDFLVKYGSPDGWQLATTLRKGTKHWYGSVESQLTYPLAKLIGSAWGGYLFLSYFNGYGEDILDYNQRHHWIARIGYSIAR
;
A
#
# COMPACT_ATOMS: atom_id res chain seq x y z
N MET A 1 83.77 2.12 -32.18
CA MET A 1 82.55 2.09 -33.01
C MET A 1 81.38 2.32 -32.05
N ALA A 2 80.69 3.46 -31.97
CA ALA A 2 80.36 4.53 -32.95
C ALA A 2 79.61 3.95 -34.16
N HIS A 3 78.33 4.29 -34.44
CA HIS A 3 77.77 5.64 -34.63
C HIS A 3 76.28 5.80 -34.21
N GLY A 4 75.73 7.01 -34.43
CA GLY A 4 74.45 7.52 -33.90
C GLY A 4 73.25 7.58 -34.87
N PRO A 5 72.31 8.56 -34.71
CA PRO A 5 70.86 8.35 -34.94
C PRO A 5 70.22 9.12 -36.13
N ARG A 6 68.91 8.91 -36.39
CA ARG A 6 67.89 9.94 -36.76
C ARG A 6 66.45 9.40 -36.96
N SER A 7 65.48 10.30 -36.79
CA SER A 7 64.04 10.25 -37.20
C SER A 7 63.80 11.38 -38.27
N PRO A 8 62.60 11.73 -38.83
CA PRO A 8 61.19 11.49 -38.43
C PRO A 8 60.12 11.30 -39.58
N SER A 9 58.82 11.48 -39.23
CA SER A 9 57.52 11.29 -39.95
C SER A 9 57.20 12.18 -41.20
N ILE A 10 56.14 11.93 -42.03
CA ILE A 10 54.72 12.41 -41.88
C ILE A 10 53.74 11.82 -42.97
N GLU A 11 52.47 11.50 -42.59
CA GLU A 11 51.11 11.47 -43.29
C GLU A 11 50.95 11.06 -44.81
N HIS A 12 49.77 10.87 -45.47
CA HIS A 12 48.33 11.21 -45.24
C HIS A 12 47.34 10.42 -46.18
N SER A 13 46.01 10.65 -46.06
CA SER A 13 44.89 10.39 -47.03
C SER A 13 44.32 8.94 -47.18
N ARG A 14 43.09 8.65 -47.69
CA ARG A 14 41.77 9.34 -47.83
C ARG A 14 40.64 8.28 -48.08
N ARG A 15 39.36 8.67 -47.97
CA ARG A 15 38.15 7.80 -48.18
C ARG A 15 37.96 7.33 -49.63
N PHE A 16 37.25 6.20 -49.82
CA PHE A 16 36.34 5.98 -50.97
C PHE A 16 35.13 5.08 -50.62
N SER A 17 33.98 5.36 -51.24
CA SER A 17 32.71 4.60 -51.12
C SER A 17 32.54 3.65 -52.31
N GLY A 18 31.66 2.63 -52.23
CA GLY A 18 31.19 1.97 -53.45
C GLY A 18 30.33 0.70 -53.33
N CYS A 19 29.04 0.84 -53.67
CA CYS A 19 28.11 -0.17 -54.22
C CYS A 19 27.64 -1.40 -53.40
N ALA A 20 26.32 -1.59 -53.48
CA ALA A 20 25.58 -2.71 -52.90
C ALA A 20 25.57 -3.95 -53.82
N ARG A 21 25.27 -5.12 -53.23
CA ARG A 21 24.80 -6.31 -53.96
C ARG A 21 23.52 -6.83 -53.32
N THR A 22 22.45 -6.84 -54.12
CA THR A 22 21.14 -7.37 -53.78
C THR A 22 21.20 -8.90 -53.69
N VAL A 23 20.63 -9.48 -52.63
CA VAL A 23 20.33 -10.92 -52.55
C VAL A 23 18.82 -11.08 -52.40
N THR A 24 18.20 -11.67 -53.41
CA THR A 24 16.75 -11.93 -53.44
C THR A 24 16.43 -13.12 -52.54
N LEU A 25 15.63 -12.89 -51.50
CA LEU A 25 15.13 -13.93 -50.61
C LEU A 25 13.68 -14.26 -50.97
N LEU A 26 13.43 -15.53 -51.31
CA LEU A 26 12.15 -16.02 -51.80
C LEU A 26 11.20 -16.29 -50.62
N CYS A 27 10.33 -15.33 -50.30
CA CYS A 27 9.32 -15.54 -49.25
C CYS A 27 8.17 -16.43 -49.77
N ALA A 28 8.15 -17.69 -49.34
CA ALA A 28 6.97 -18.54 -49.47
C ALA A 28 5.85 -18.02 -48.56
N GLY A 29 4.66 -17.78 -49.12
CA GLY A 29 3.53 -17.24 -48.37
C GLY A 29 2.94 -18.24 -47.39
N LEU A 30 3.15 -18.03 -46.09
CA LEU A 30 2.20 -18.48 -45.09
C LEU A 30 1.08 -17.44 -44.98
N CYS A 31 -0.10 -17.77 -45.48
CA CYS A 31 -1.32 -17.04 -45.16
C CYS A 31 -1.71 -17.31 -43.70
N ALA A 32 -1.06 -16.62 -42.77
CA ALA A 32 -1.59 -16.49 -41.42
C ALA A 32 -2.88 -15.68 -41.49
N SER A 33 -4.03 -16.35 -41.31
CA SER A 33 -5.29 -15.69 -41.04
C SER A 33 -5.20 -15.03 -39.65
N ALA A 34 -4.81 -13.76 -39.61
CA ALA A 34 -4.97 -12.94 -38.43
C ALA A 34 -6.46 -12.98 -38.04
N ALA A 35 -6.75 -13.49 -36.84
CA ALA A 35 -8.02 -13.21 -36.20
C ALA A 35 -8.01 -11.70 -35.90
N ALA A 36 -9.03 -11.00 -36.36
CA ALA A 36 -9.27 -9.64 -35.91
C ALA A 36 -9.87 -9.74 -34.51
N ASP A 37 -9.16 -9.26 -33.50
CA ASP A 37 -9.61 -9.19 -32.12
C ASP A 37 -9.94 -7.74 -31.77
N ALA A 38 -11.05 -7.51 -31.06
CA ALA A 38 -11.45 -6.16 -30.67
C ALA A 38 -10.59 -5.68 -29.50
N THR A 39 -10.10 -4.44 -29.58
CA THR A 39 -9.51 -3.79 -28.42
C THR A 39 -10.62 -3.51 -27.41
N VAL A 40 -10.46 -4.01 -26.18
CA VAL A 40 -11.41 -3.81 -25.08
C VAL A 40 -10.75 -2.94 -24.01
N ALA A 41 -11.27 -1.75 -23.77
CA ALA A 41 -10.78 -0.83 -22.75
C ALA A 41 -11.85 -0.56 -21.68
N VAL A 42 -11.44 -0.34 -20.42
CA VAL A 42 -12.36 0.11 -19.35
C VAL A 42 -12.41 1.63 -19.34
N VAL A 43 -13.61 2.20 -19.38
CA VAL A 43 -13.80 3.61 -19.03
C VAL A 43 -13.71 3.73 -17.51
N GLN A 44 -12.77 4.53 -17.01
CA GLN A 44 -12.62 4.75 -15.57
C GLN A 44 -13.96 5.22 -14.94
N PRO A 45 -14.40 4.61 -13.83
CA PRO A 45 -15.56 5.07 -13.08
C PRO A 45 -15.27 6.39 -12.37
N ALA A 46 -16.32 6.99 -11.82
CA ALA A 46 -16.20 8.11 -10.89
C ALA A 46 -15.33 7.71 -9.68
N ARG A 47 -14.49 8.63 -9.19
CA ARG A 47 -13.61 8.42 -8.03
C ARG A 47 -14.40 8.38 -6.73
N GLU A 48 -15.63 8.88 -6.72
CA GLU A 48 -16.61 8.77 -5.65
C GLU A 48 -17.91 8.12 -6.15
N ALA A 49 -18.35 7.08 -5.44
CA ALA A 49 -19.59 6.39 -5.72
C ALA A 49 -20.55 6.48 -4.53
N ALA A 50 -21.83 6.66 -4.82
CA ALA A 50 -22.88 6.47 -3.83
C ALA A 50 -23.11 4.97 -3.62
N ALA A 51 -23.13 4.49 -2.37
CA ALA A 51 -23.49 3.10 -2.11
C ALA A 51 -24.94 2.75 -2.52
N SER A 52 -25.83 3.76 -2.57
CA SER A 52 -27.20 3.63 -3.07
C SER A 52 -27.30 3.52 -4.60
N GLN A 53 -26.23 3.78 -5.36
CA GLN A 53 -26.15 3.49 -6.79
C GLN A 53 -25.34 2.21 -7.02
N PRO A 54 -25.68 1.37 -8.01
CA PRO A 54 -24.85 0.22 -8.34
C PRO A 54 -23.44 0.66 -8.78
N LEU A 55 -22.45 -0.20 -8.57
CA LEU A 55 -21.18 -0.10 -9.27
C LEU A 55 -21.48 -0.27 -10.77
N GLU A 56 -21.13 0.73 -11.58
CA GLU A 56 -21.25 0.70 -13.04
C GLU A 56 -19.84 0.71 -13.65
N LEU A 57 -19.48 -0.34 -14.40
CA LEU A 57 -18.31 -0.34 -15.27
C LEU A 57 -18.75 -0.27 -16.74
N THR A 58 -18.03 0.50 -17.56
CA THR A 58 -18.24 0.53 -19.00
C THR A 58 -17.04 -0.05 -19.72
N LEU A 59 -17.25 -1.13 -20.48
CA LEU A 59 -16.30 -1.62 -21.46
C LEU A 59 -16.51 -0.87 -22.79
N LEU A 60 -15.42 -0.39 -23.37
CA LEU A 60 -15.36 0.18 -24.71
C LEU A 60 -14.75 -0.87 -25.64
N TYR A 61 -15.54 -1.37 -26.58
CA TYR A 61 -15.08 -2.23 -27.66
C TYR A 61 -14.78 -1.36 -28.88
N THR A 62 -13.56 -1.42 -29.41
CA THR A 62 -13.16 -0.73 -30.65
C THR A 62 -12.67 -1.72 -31.69
N ASP A 63 -12.94 -1.39 -32.95
CA ASP A 63 -12.47 -2.10 -34.13
C ASP A 63 -11.60 -1.15 -34.96
N ASP A 64 -10.28 -1.37 -34.92
CA ASP A 64 -9.28 -0.56 -35.64
C ASP A 64 -8.93 -1.18 -37.01
N ASP A 65 -9.51 -2.34 -37.34
CA ASP A 65 -9.24 -3.10 -38.56
C ASP A 65 -10.13 -2.68 -39.74
N ALA A 66 -9.66 -2.95 -40.97
CA ALA A 66 -10.37 -2.57 -42.21
C ALA A 66 -11.58 -3.46 -42.57
N LYS A 67 -12.04 -4.35 -41.67
CA LYS A 67 -13.14 -5.29 -41.90
C LYS A 67 -14.10 -5.29 -40.72
N THR A 68 -15.39 -5.44 -40.98
CA THR A 68 -16.44 -5.45 -39.96
C THR A 68 -16.26 -6.59 -38.96
N LEU A 69 -15.84 -6.28 -37.74
CA LEU A 69 -15.66 -7.26 -36.68
C LEU A 69 -16.99 -7.66 -35.99
N THR A 70 -17.08 -8.91 -35.51
CA THR A 70 -18.17 -9.39 -34.65
C THR A 70 -17.58 -9.90 -33.35
N VAL A 71 -18.04 -9.34 -32.23
CA VAL A 71 -17.51 -9.61 -30.88
C VAL A 71 -18.59 -10.22 -30.01
N ASP A 72 -18.30 -11.36 -29.39
CA ASP A 72 -19.13 -11.93 -28.32
C ASP A 72 -18.94 -11.12 -27.03
N VAL A 73 -20.02 -10.65 -26.44
CA VAL A 73 -20.00 -9.83 -25.22
C VAL A 73 -20.39 -10.70 -24.03
N PRO A 74 -19.55 -10.83 -22.97
CA PRO A 74 -19.88 -11.69 -21.84
C PRO A 74 -21.14 -11.19 -21.13
N LYS A 75 -21.94 -12.12 -20.58
CA LYS A 75 -23.17 -11.78 -19.83
C LYS A 75 -22.88 -11.22 -18.44
N GLN A 76 -21.72 -11.57 -17.89
CA GLN A 76 -21.27 -11.20 -16.57
C GLN A 76 -19.80 -10.78 -16.62
N LEU A 77 -19.42 -9.84 -15.78
CA LEU A 77 -18.06 -9.33 -15.61
C LEU A 77 -17.67 -9.49 -14.15
N ILE A 78 -16.65 -10.29 -13.86
CA ILE A 78 -16.18 -10.49 -12.48
C ILE A 78 -15.12 -9.43 -12.17
N VAL A 79 -15.26 -8.78 -11.02
CA VAL A 79 -14.27 -7.84 -10.47
C VAL A 79 -13.94 -8.25 -9.05
N ASN A 80 -12.70 -8.10 -8.63
CA ASN A 80 -12.30 -8.26 -7.24
C ASN A 80 -12.34 -6.89 -6.56
N LEU A 81 -13.06 -6.81 -5.44
CA LEU A 81 -13.11 -5.64 -4.58
C LEU A 81 -12.16 -5.82 -3.39
N THR A 82 -11.19 -4.92 -3.26
CA THR A 82 -10.23 -4.91 -2.15
C THR A 82 -10.44 -3.65 -1.32
N ASN A 83 -10.63 -3.79 -0.01
CA ASN A 83 -10.89 -2.69 0.91
C ASN A 83 -9.76 -2.61 1.96
N GLY A 84 -8.80 -1.71 1.75
CA GLY A 84 -7.56 -1.67 2.53
C GLY A 84 -6.79 -2.99 2.44
N ASP A 85 -6.38 -3.53 3.58
CA ASP A 85 -5.61 -4.78 3.70
C ASP A 85 -6.48 -6.06 3.65
N LEU A 86 -7.80 -5.95 3.42
CA LEU A 86 -8.69 -7.11 3.39
C LEU A 86 -8.48 -7.97 2.14
N PRO A 87 -8.67 -9.30 2.22
CA PRO A 87 -8.55 -10.18 1.05
C PRO A 87 -9.55 -9.76 -0.05
N PRO A 88 -9.17 -9.79 -1.35
CA PRO A 88 -10.05 -9.38 -2.43
C PRO A 88 -11.31 -10.25 -2.50
N ALA A 89 -12.49 -9.62 -2.50
CA ALA A 89 -13.78 -10.28 -2.58
C ALA A 89 -14.35 -10.18 -4.01
N PRO A 90 -14.73 -11.30 -4.66
CA PRO A 90 -15.29 -11.25 -6.01
C PRO A 90 -16.71 -10.67 -5.99
N LEU A 91 -16.99 -9.78 -6.95
CA LEU A 91 -18.30 -9.24 -7.27
C LEU A 91 -18.60 -9.49 -8.75
N THR A 92 -19.77 -10.06 -9.04
CA THR A 92 -20.24 -10.32 -10.40
C THR A 92 -21.14 -9.17 -10.85
N LEU A 93 -20.71 -8.42 -11.87
CA LEU A 93 -21.48 -7.38 -12.53
C LEU A 93 -22.28 -8.00 -13.69
N GLU A 94 -23.55 -7.65 -13.84
CA GLU A 94 -24.38 -8.13 -14.96
C GLU A 94 -24.36 -7.13 -16.13
N ARG A 95 -24.32 -7.64 -17.37
CA ARG A 95 -24.39 -6.82 -18.58
C ARG A 95 -25.75 -6.14 -18.69
N ASP A 96 -25.78 -4.89 -19.16
CA ASP A 96 -27.02 -4.19 -19.49
C ASP A 96 -27.91 -5.05 -20.42
N PRO A 97 -29.17 -5.33 -20.05
CA PRO A 97 -30.03 -6.28 -20.77
C PRO A 97 -30.39 -5.83 -22.19
N ASN A 98 -30.20 -4.54 -22.51
CA ASN A 98 -30.43 -4.00 -23.84
C ASN A 98 -29.27 -4.27 -24.82
N VAL A 99 -28.13 -4.77 -24.34
CA VAL A 99 -26.97 -5.11 -25.17
C VAL A 99 -27.10 -6.55 -25.67
N PRO A 100 -27.01 -6.81 -26.99
CA PRO A 100 -27.09 -8.16 -27.55
C PRO A 100 -25.84 -8.99 -27.21
N ASP A 101 -25.98 -10.32 -27.25
CA ASP A 101 -24.86 -11.26 -27.01
C ASP A 101 -23.70 -11.10 -28.01
N ARG A 102 -23.99 -10.62 -29.23
CA ARG A 102 -22.98 -10.27 -30.23
C ARG A 102 -23.11 -8.83 -30.70
N LEU A 103 -22.02 -8.09 -30.60
CA LEU A 103 -21.86 -6.77 -31.21
C LEU A 103 -21.22 -6.91 -32.59
N ARG A 104 -21.72 -6.12 -33.54
CA ARG A 104 -21.10 -5.95 -34.86
C ARG A 104 -20.53 -4.53 -34.93
N LEU A 105 -19.22 -4.44 -35.13
CA LEU A 105 -18.45 -3.21 -35.23
C LEU A 105 -18.07 -3.00 -36.70
N ALA A 106 -18.31 -1.81 -37.23
CA ALA A 106 -17.69 -1.40 -38.49
C ALA A 106 -16.27 -0.85 -38.22
N PRO A 107 -15.38 -0.81 -39.23
CA PRO A 107 -14.06 -0.18 -39.11
C PRO A 107 -14.13 1.23 -38.50
N GLY A 108 -13.36 1.47 -37.44
CA GLY A 108 -13.35 2.73 -36.69
C GLY A 108 -14.60 2.97 -35.82
N GLN A 109 -15.49 2.00 -35.67
CA GLN A 109 -16.65 2.07 -34.79
C GLN A 109 -16.30 1.61 -33.38
N TYR A 110 -16.77 2.37 -32.38
CA TYR A 110 -16.74 1.95 -30.99
C TYR A 110 -18.13 1.64 -30.46
N ARG A 111 -18.22 0.73 -29.49
CA ARG A 111 -19.43 0.44 -28.71
C ARG A 111 -19.13 0.43 -27.22
N ARG A 112 -20.00 1.08 -26.46
CA ARG A 112 -19.97 1.10 -24.99
C ARG A 112 -20.94 0.05 -24.47
N VAL A 113 -20.45 -0.86 -23.63
CA VAL A 113 -21.24 -1.86 -22.92
C VAL A 113 -21.14 -1.58 -21.43
N ARG A 114 -22.28 -1.37 -20.78
CA ARG A 114 -22.35 -1.19 -19.32
C ARG A 114 -22.54 -2.54 -18.64
N PHE A 115 -21.85 -2.72 -17.52
CA PHE A 115 -22.02 -3.80 -16.56
C PHE A 115 -22.32 -3.20 -15.18
N SER A 116 -23.23 -3.79 -14.41
CA SER A 116 -23.62 -3.25 -13.10
C SER A 116 -23.98 -4.31 -12.05
N ALA A 117 -23.70 -4.01 -10.78
CA ALA A 117 -24.21 -4.73 -9.61
C ALA A 117 -24.35 -3.79 -8.40
N PRO A 118 -25.23 -4.07 -7.43
CA PRO A 118 -25.24 -3.36 -6.16
C PRO A 118 -23.90 -3.53 -5.42
N TRP A 119 -23.48 -2.51 -4.67
CA TRP A 119 -22.33 -2.62 -3.79
C TRP A 119 -22.61 -3.60 -2.63
N PRO A 120 -21.69 -4.50 -2.27
CA PRO A 120 -21.84 -5.32 -1.08
C PRO A 120 -21.66 -4.47 0.19
N ASP A 121 -22.23 -4.90 1.31
CA ASP A 121 -22.18 -4.14 2.57
C ASP A 121 -20.78 -3.92 3.16
N SER A 122 -19.84 -4.77 2.75
CA SER A 122 -18.41 -4.71 3.07
C SER A 122 -17.62 -3.65 2.29
N ALA A 123 -18.17 -3.11 1.20
CA ALA A 123 -17.51 -2.10 0.37
C ALA A 123 -17.70 -0.70 0.98
N ARG A 124 -16.73 -0.23 1.76
CA ARG A 124 -16.77 1.03 2.54
C ARG A 124 -15.44 1.77 2.45
N GLY A 125 -15.45 3.10 2.39
CA GLY A 125 -14.23 3.88 2.20
C GLY A 125 -13.66 3.69 0.78
N THR A 126 -12.34 3.77 0.63
CA THR A 126 -11.69 3.59 -0.69
C THR A 126 -11.55 2.12 -1.04
N VAL A 127 -12.31 1.67 -2.04
CA VAL A 127 -12.28 0.32 -2.57
C VAL A 127 -11.49 0.30 -3.88
N LYS A 128 -10.52 -0.62 -3.97
CA LYS A 128 -9.81 -0.95 -5.20
C LYS A 128 -10.62 -2.01 -5.96
N ILE A 129 -10.86 -1.74 -7.23
CA ILE A 129 -11.59 -2.60 -8.16
C ILE A 129 -10.57 -3.15 -9.15
N ASP A 130 -10.35 -4.46 -9.11
CA ASP A 130 -9.46 -5.21 -10.00
C ASP A 130 -10.31 -6.05 -10.96
N PRO A 131 -10.43 -5.70 -12.25
CA PRO A 131 -11.18 -6.50 -13.21
C PRO A 131 -10.53 -7.86 -13.46
N VAL A 132 -11.33 -8.91 -13.64
CA VAL A 132 -10.86 -10.28 -13.85
C VAL A 132 -11.11 -10.71 -15.30
N GLY A 133 -10.06 -11.24 -15.95
CA GLY A 133 -10.16 -11.91 -17.26
C GLY A 133 -9.76 -11.09 -18.48
N PHE A 134 -9.27 -9.86 -18.32
CA PHE A 134 -8.76 -9.00 -19.39
C PHE A 134 -7.82 -7.93 -18.81
N ASP A 135 -6.94 -7.35 -19.64
CA ASP A 135 -5.89 -6.43 -19.21
C ASP A 135 -6.45 -5.01 -18.99
N ALA A 136 -6.58 -4.61 -17.74
CA ALA A 136 -7.06 -3.29 -17.35
C ALA A 136 -6.40 -2.83 -16.04
N SER A 137 -6.05 -1.54 -15.97
CA SER A 137 -5.48 -0.96 -14.75
C SER A 137 -6.50 -0.97 -13.59
N PRO A 138 -6.06 -1.27 -12.35
CA PRO A 138 -6.91 -1.19 -11.18
C PRO A 138 -7.50 0.22 -10.98
N MET A 139 -8.71 0.28 -10.43
CA MET A 139 -9.45 1.54 -10.25
C MET A 139 -9.77 1.76 -8.78
N LEU A 140 -9.54 2.97 -8.27
CA LEU A 140 -9.86 3.34 -6.90
C LEU A 140 -11.17 4.14 -6.86
N VAL A 141 -12.13 3.66 -6.07
CA VAL A 141 -13.44 4.31 -5.89
C VAL A 141 -13.71 4.49 -4.40
N THR A 142 -13.92 5.73 -3.98
CA THR A 142 -14.32 6.09 -2.62
C THR A 142 -15.83 5.94 -2.50
N ILE A 143 -16.28 4.98 -1.70
CA ILE A 143 -17.70 4.73 -1.49
C ILE A 143 -18.20 5.64 -0.38
N ASN A 144 -18.98 6.63 -0.77
CA ASN A 144 -19.68 7.51 0.13
C ASN A 144 -21.01 6.85 0.55
N ARG A 145 -21.25 6.75 1.86
CA ARG A 145 -22.51 6.24 2.45
C ARG A 145 -23.28 7.30 3.23
N SER A 146 -22.77 8.53 3.32
CA SER A 146 -23.45 9.66 3.97
C SER A 146 -24.72 10.09 3.22
N ASP A 147 -25.53 10.93 3.86
CA ASP A 147 -26.76 11.48 3.28
C ASP A 147 -26.54 12.21 1.94
N THR A 148 -25.35 12.77 1.71
CA THR A 148 -25.01 13.48 0.47
C THR A 148 -24.46 12.56 -0.63
N GLN A 149 -24.35 11.24 -0.40
CA GLN A 149 -23.68 10.29 -1.31
C GLN A 149 -24.09 10.43 -2.79
N THR A 150 -25.39 10.52 -3.06
CA THR A 150 -25.96 10.61 -4.41
C THR A 150 -25.69 11.98 -5.04
N GLN A 151 -25.62 13.03 -4.23
CA GLN A 151 -25.34 14.40 -4.67
C GLN A 151 -23.85 14.60 -4.94
N VAL A 152 -22.97 13.99 -4.13
CA VAL A 152 -21.52 13.94 -4.33
C VAL A 152 -21.16 13.16 -5.59
N ALA A 153 -21.65 11.93 -5.75
CA ALA A 153 -21.44 11.13 -6.97
C ALA A 153 -22.04 11.80 -8.22
N ALA A 154 -23.17 12.51 -8.09
CA ALA A 154 -23.74 13.29 -9.19
C ALA A 154 -23.01 14.62 -9.43
N ALA A 155 -22.33 15.20 -8.44
CA ALA A 155 -21.48 16.37 -8.61
C ALA A 155 -20.20 15.99 -9.35
N GLU A 156 -19.52 14.91 -8.96
CA GLU A 156 -18.34 14.42 -9.68
C GLU A 156 -18.69 13.95 -11.10
N LYS A 157 -19.78 13.18 -11.28
CA LYS A 157 -20.27 12.83 -12.64
C LYS A 157 -20.58 14.08 -13.49
N ARG A 158 -21.01 15.19 -12.88
CA ARG A 158 -21.22 16.49 -13.57
C ARG A 158 -19.92 17.25 -13.80
N GLU A 159 -18.97 17.22 -12.88
CA GLU A 159 -17.64 17.84 -13.01
C GLU A 159 -16.81 17.16 -14.11
N ALA A 160 -16.80 15.83 -14.15
CA ALA A 160 -16.21 15.03 -15.22
C ALA A 160 -16.89 15.23 -16.60
N GLN A 161 -18.06 15.87 -16.63
CA GLN A 161 -18.82 16.22 -17.85
C GLN A 161 -18.94 17.74 -18.06
N ALA A 162 -18.38 18.57 -17.18
CA ALA A 162 -18.55 20.02 -17.22
C ALA A 162 -17.59 20.62 -18.25
N THR A 163 -18.16 21.41 -19.16
CA THR A 163 -17.37 22.16 -20.17
C THR A 163 -17.28 23.65 -19.86
N THR A 164 -17.95 24.14 -18.82
CA THR A 164 -17.96 25.56 -18.42
C THR A 164 -17.97 25.79 -16.89
N PRO A 165 -17.40 26.90 -16.38
CA PRO A 165 -17.36 27.19 -14.94
C PRO A 165 -18.73 27.38 -14.27
N GLY A 166 -19.75 27.85 -15.00
CA GLY A 166 -21.10 28.06 -14.45
C GLY A 166 -21.84 26.76 -14.13
N GLN A 167 -21.54 25.68 -14.88
CA GLN A 167 -22.06 24.34 -14.61
C GLN A 167 -21.46 23.76 -13.32
N LEU A 168 -20.19 24.05 -13.06
CA LEU A 168 -19.47 23.65 -11.85
C LEU A 168 -20.14 24.24 -10.58
N ALA A 169 -20.33 25.56 -10.56
CA ALA A 169 -20.95 26.26 -9.42
C ALA A 169 -22.40 25.83 -9.16
N SER A 170 -23.15 25.52 -10.22
CA SER A 170 -24.54 25.03 -10.12
C SER A 170 -24.62 23.60 -9.56
N ALA A 171 -23.59 22.78 -9.78
CA ALA A 171 -23.50 21.44 -9.19
C ALA A 171 -23.23 21.49 -7.67
N THR A 172 -22.42 22.44 -7.22
CA THR A 172 -22.08 22.66 -5.80
C THR A 172 -23.30 23.11 -4.97
N ALA A 173 -24.15 23.98 -5.53
CA ALA A 173 -25.31 24.52 -4.81
C ALA A 173 -26.36 23.45 -4.46
N ALA A 174 -26.55 22.46 -5.33
CA ALA A 174 -27.53 21.39 -5.16
C ALA A 174 -27.14 20.33 -4.11
N ALA A 175 -25.90 20.36 -3.58
CA ALA A 175 -25.38 19.38 -2.64
C ALA A 175 -25.73 19.67 -1.15
N ASN A 176 -26.52 20.72 -0.89
CA ASN A 176 -26.75 21.26 0.46
C ASN A 176 -28.17 20.99 1.00
N ALA A 177 -28.89 20.00 0.48
CA ALA A 177 -30.30 19.80 0.80
C ALA A 177 -30.68 18.33 1.11
N VAL A 178 -31.06 18.12 2.38
CA VAL A 178 -31.90 17.03 2.95
C VAL A 178 -31.21 15.69 3.30
N SER A 179 -31.77 15.06 4.35
CA SER A 179 -31.28 14.01 5.27
C SER A 179 -32.15 12.72 5.20
N THR A 180 -32.24 11.90 6.27
CA THR A 180 -31.46 10.66 6.55
C THR A 180 -32.50 9.50 6.68
N PRO A 181 -32.22 8.24 6.31
CA PRO A 181 -31.90 7.23 7.34
C PRO A 181 -30.96 6.08 6.87
N ALA A 182 -30.66 5.12 7.77
CA ALA A 182 -29.68 4.04 7.58
C ALA A 182 -30.27 2.62 7.72
N SER A 183 -29.49 1.58 7.37
CA SER A 183 -29.58 0.24 7.96
C SER A 183 -28.26 -0.57 7.88
N SER A 184 -28.15 -1.62 8.69
CA SER A 184 -27.01 -2.54 8.88
C SER A 184 -27.10 -3.76 7.92
N THR A 185 -26.13 -4.68 7.76
CA THR A 185 -25.45 -5.44 8.84
C THR A 185 -24.27 -6.29 8.31
N ASP A 186 -23.02 -5.87 8.57
CA ASP A 186 -21.84 -6.74 8.85
C ASP A 186 -20.61 -5.84 9.19
N THR A 187 -20.69 -5.17 10.35
CA THR A 187 -19.88 -3.97 10.64
C THR A 187 -18.83 -4.16 11.74
N LEU A 188 -18.66 -5.38 12.27
CA LEU A 188 -17.75 -5.63 13.39
C LEU A 188 -16.28 -5.67 12.98
N LEU A 189 -15.95 -6.21 11.81
CA LEU A 189 -14.55 -6.26 11.31
C LEU A 189 -14.35 -5.42 10.04
N SER A 190 -15.34 -5.39 9.15
CA SER A 190 -15.26 -4.71 7.86
C SER A 190 -14.96 -3.21 7.99
N GLY A 191 -13.88 -2.75 7.38
CA GLY A 191 -13.43 -1.35 7.40
C GLY A 191 -12.91 -0.83 8.76
N ARG A 192 -12.93 -1.66 9.82
CA ARG A 192 -12.46 -1.27 11.16
C ARG A 192 -11.11 -1.88 11.50
N PHE A 193 -10.89 -3.14 11.13
CA PHE A 193 -9.64 -3.86 11.37
C PHE A 193 -8.65 -3.60 10.22
N SER A 194 -7.41 -3.28 10.55
CA SER A 194 -6.33 -3.02 9.58
C SER A 194 -4.95 -3.23 10.21
N THR A 195 -3.90 -3.31 9.40
CA THR A 195 -2.52 -3.43 9.89
C THR A 195 -2.05 -2.14 10.58
N PHE A 196 -1.06 -2.23 11.47
CA PHE A 196 -0.57 -1.09 12.24
C PHE A 196 0.95 -0.94 12.21
N GLU A 197 1.68 -1.90 12.77
CA GLU A 197 3.11 -2.08 12.55
C GLU A 197 3.34 -3.35 11.68
N PRO A 198 4.55 -3.60 11.17
CA PRO A 198 4.82 -4.78 10.33
C PRO A 198 4.43 -6.11 11.00
N ILE A 199 3.93 -7.06 10.21
CA ILE A 199 3.63 -8.42 10.67
C ILE A 199 4.58 -9.38 9.95
N TYR A 200 5.39 -10.11 10.72
CA TYR A 200 6.44 -10.98 10.18
C TYR A 200 6.86 -12.09 11.14
N PHE A 201 7.51 -13.10 10.58
CA PHE A 201 8.37 -14.05 11.27
C PHE A 201 9.74 -14.06 10.59
N ALA A 202 10.82 -13.97 11.36
CA ALA A 202 12.18 -14.01 10.82
C ALA A 202 13.13 -14.78 11.75
N ASP A 203 13.91 -15.70 11.18
CA ASP A 203 14.94 -16.47 11.87
C ASP A 203 16.34 -15.87 11.61
N GLY A 204 17.24 -15.97 12.58
CA GLY A 204 18.60 -15.47 12.42
C GLY A 204 19.46 -15.53 13.67
N LYS A 205 20.77 -15.42 13.45
CA LYS A 205 21.81 -15.75 14.42
C LYS A 205 22.90 -14.70 14.48
N ASN A 206 23.39 -14.43 15.68
CA ASN A 206 24.76 -13.98 15.93
C ASN A 206 25.13 -14.30 17.39
N GLY A 207 25.84 -15.40 17.59
CA GLY A 207 25.76 -16.14 18.86
C GLY A 207 24.60 -17.14 18.79
N ASP A 208 23.67 -17.05 19.74
CA ASP A 208 22.42 -17.82 19.76
C ASP A 208 21.58 -17.62 18.48
N ASN A 209 20.74 -18.61 18.17
CA ASN A 209 19.71 -18.49 17.14
C ASN A 209 18.44 -17.93 17.76
N LEU A 210 18.15 -16.67 17.46
CA LEU A 210 17.05 -15.90 18.05
C LEU A 210 16.07 -15.47 16.96
N ALA A 211 15.04 -16.26 16.72
CA ALA A 211 13.96 -15.85 15.84
C ALA A 211 13.14 -14.70 16.45
N LYS A 212 12.62 -13.81 15.62
CA LYS A 212 11.76 -12.68 16.02
C LYS A 212 10.45 -12.78 15.25
N PHE A 213 9.32 -12.75 15.96
CA PHE A 213 8.02 -12.55 15.35
C PHE A 213 7.39 -11.25 15.85
N GLN A 214 6.61 -10.62 14.99
CA GLN A 214 5.75 -9.49 15.35
C GLN A 214 4.37 -9.68 14.74
N PHE A 215 3.33 -9.48 15.55
CA PHE A 215 1.94 -9.38 15.14
C PHE A 215 1.40 -8.01 15.54
N SER A 216 0.66 -7.33 14.67
CA SER A 216 0.19 -5.97 14.93
C SER A 216 -1.07 -5.63 14.15
N PHE A 217 -2.05 -5.03 14.84
CA PHE A 217 -3.26 -4.51 14.21
C PHE A 217 -3.72 -3.21 14.86
N LYS A 218 -4.59 -2.47 14.15
CA LYS A 218 -5.39 -1.37 14.68
C LYS A 218 -6.86 -1.59 14.35
N TYR A 219 -7.71 -1.22 15.30
CA TYR A 219 -9.15 -1.36 15.25
C TYR A 219 -9.83 -0.01 15.48
N ARG A 220 -10.57 0.47 14.47
CA ARG A 220 -11.27 1.77 14.49
C ARG A 220 -12.55 1.67 15.34
N LEU A 221 -12.57 2.37 16.48
CA LEU A 221 -13.66 2.25 17.47
C LEU A 221 -14.99 2.81 16.96
N HIS A 222 -14.96 3.89 16.18
CA HIS A 222 -16.12 4.41 15.46
C HIS A 222 -15.79 4.54 13.97
N LEU A 223 -16.64 3.96 13.11
CA LEU A 223 -16.49 4.03 11.66
C LEU A 223 -17.46 5.10 11.16
N PRO A 224 -17.00 6.29 10.74
CA PRO A 224 -17.88 7.36 10.29
C PRO A 224 -18.49 7.06 8.93
N ASP A 225 -19.67 7.61 8.65
CA ASP A 225 -20.30 7.54 7.32
C ASP A 225 -19.60 8.44 6.29
N ASP A 226 -18.91 9.51 6.75
CA ASP A 226 -17.94 10.28 5.97
C ASP A 226 -16.50 9.89 6.37
N PRO A 227 -15.73 9.20 5.49
CA PRO A 227 -14.33 8.89 5.73
C PRO A 227 -13.41 10.10 6.01
N ARG A 228 -13.84 11.31 5.62
CA ARG A 228 -13.10 12.57 5.83
C ARG A 228 -13.39 13.21 7.19
N SER A 229 -14.33 12.67 7.98
CA SER A 229 -14.65 13.23 9.30
C SER A 229 -13.40 13.33 10.16
N ARG A 230 -13.24 14.47 10.82
CA ARG A 230 -12.18 14.74 11.81
C ARG A 230 -12.70 14.67 13.24
N GLY A 231 -13.88 14.08 13.44
CA GLY A 231 -14.42 13.79 14.77
C GLY A 231 -13.43 12.96 15.58
N PHE A 232 -13.33 13.25 16.89
CA PHE A 232 -12.39 12.55 17.77
C PHE A 232 -12.66 11.05 17.83
N LEU A 233 -13.93 10.67 18.06
CA LEU A 233 -14.35 9.26 18.11
C LEU A 233 -14.18 8.57 16.75
N ASP A 234 -14.50 9.27 15.66
CA ASP A 234 -14.36 8.78 14.29
C ASP A 234 -12.94 8.38 13.92
N ASN A 235 -11.94 8.92 14.62
CA ASN A 235 -10.53 8.67 14.35
C ASN A 235 -9.82 8.06 15.57
N LEU A 236 -10.59 7.47 16.50
CA LEU A 236 -10.07 6.79 17.68
C LEU A 236 -9.84 5.30 17.38
N TYR A 237 -8.61 4.85 17.59
CA TYR A 237 -8.16 3.49 17.32
C TYR A 237 -7.64 2.82 18.59
N PHE A 238 -8.04 1.56 18.77
CA PHE A 238 -7.31 0.62 19.62
C PHE A 238 -6.28 -0.12 18.76
N GLY A 239 -5.00 0.03 19.08
CA GLY A 239 -3.92 -0.75 18.47
C GLY A 239 -3.41 -1.81 19.42
N TYR A 240 -2.91 -2.89 18.87
CA TYR A 240 -2.23 -3.94 19.62
C TYR A 240 -1.06 -4.44 18.78
N THR A 241 0.16 -4.31 19.31
CA THR A 241 1.34 -4.99 18.80
C THR A 241 1.78 -6.03 19.82
N GLN A 242 2.30 -7.16 19.35
CA GLN A 242 2.96 -8.16 20.15
C GLN A 242 4.22 -8.61 19.44
N THR A 243 5.36 -8.55 20.14
CA THR A 243 6.67 -8.95 19.61
C THR A 243 7.23 -10.02 20.52
N ALA A 244 7.84 -11.07 19.95
CA ALA A 244 8.54 -12.07 20.74
C ALA A 244 9.91 -12.39 20.17
N ILE A 245 10.84 -12.70 21.07
CA ILE A 245 12.14 -13.27 20.77
C ILE A 245 12.10 -14.74 21.18
N TRP A 246 12.37 -15.64 20.24
CA TRP A 246 12.29 -17.10 20.42
C TRP A 246 13.70 -17.68 20.32
N ASN A 247 14.20 -18.30 21.40
CA ASN A 247 15.54 -18.91 21.40
C ASN A 247 15.45 -20.33 20.84
N LEU A 248 15.80 -20.48 19.56
CA LEU A 248 15.78 -21.76 18.85
C LEU A 248 17.01 -22.63 19.15
N SER A 249 18.02 -22.09 19.83
CA SER A 249 19.23 -22.80 20.26
C SER A 249 19.20 -23.31 21.71
N ALA A 250 18.26 -22.84 22.53
CA ALA A 250 18.13 -23.25 23.92
C ALA A 250 17.39 -24.60 24.10
N GLU A 251 17.67 -25.30 25.19
CA GLU A 251 16.98 -26.55 25.55
C GLU A 251 15.47 -26.30 25.68
N SER A 252 14.66 -27.23 25.13
CA SER A 252 13.20 -27.11 24.99
C SER A 252 12.70 -25.89 24.18
N VAL A 253 13.59 -25.14 23.53
CA VAL A 253 13.26 -24.08 22.56
C VAL A 253 12.24 -23.04 23.09
N PRO A 254 12.48 -22.38 24.25
CA PRO A 254 11.54 -21.46 24.87
C PRO A 254 11.51 -20.07 24.21
N PHE A 255 10.38 -19.38 24.32
CA PHE A 255 10.36 -17.92 24.15
C PHE A 255 11.21 -17.26 25.24
N ARG A 256 12.10 -16.36 24.82
CA ARG A 256 13.02 -15.60 25.65
C ARG A 256 12.31 -14.41 26.31
N ASP A 257 11.60 -13.64 25.47
CA ASP A 257 10.73 -12.54 25.88
C ASP A 257 9.51 -12.46 24.94
N ILE A 258 8.38 -11.98 25.47
CA ILE A 258 7.18 -11.66 24.72
C ILE A 258 6.66 -10.31 25.24
N SER A 259 6.79 -9.27 24.42
CA SER A 259 6.32 -7.91 24.73
C SER A 259 4.91 -7.68 24.20
N PHE A 260 4.00 -7.23 25.06
CA PHE A 260 2.59 -6.95 24.81
C PHE A 260 2.36 -5.42 24.77
N GLN A 261 1.94 -4.86 23.63
CA GLN A 261 1.91 -3.42 23.37
C GLN A 261 0.53 -2.88 22.94
N PRO A 262 -0.49 -2.85 23.83
CA PRO A 262 -1.76 -2.18 23.53
C PRO A 262 -1.63 -0.65 23.56
N GLN A 263 -2.31 0.03 22.64
CA GLN A 263 -2.31 1.48 22.46
C GLN A 263 -3.74 1.99 22.22
N LEU A 264 -4.09 3.15 22.77
CA LEU A 264 -5.34 3.86 22.48
C LEU A 264 -5.00 5.25 21.98
N PHE A 265 -5.33 5.57 20.73
CA PHE A 265 -4.83 6.76 20.05
C PHE A 265 -5.78 7.30 19.00
N TYR A 266 -5.77 8.62 18.84
CA TYR A 266 -6.32 9.32 17.70
C TYR A 266 -5.35 9.16 16.51
N TYR A 267 -5.85 8.86 15.31
CA TYR A 267 -5.04 8.71 14.09
C TYR A 267 -5.73 9.25 12.85
N VAL A 268 -4.98 10.06 12.08
CA VAL A 268 -5.37 10.54 10.76
C VAL A 268 -4.19 10.34 9.81
N GLU A 269 -4.45 9.68 8.68
CA GLU A 269 -3.42 9.37 7.67
C GLU A 269 -3.06 10.57 6.77
N ASP A 270 -4.05 11.37 6.37
CA ASP A 270 -3.85 12.66 5.72
C ASP A 270 -4.62 13.78 6.45
N THR A 271 -3.88 14.69 7.06
CA THR A 271 -4.41 15.92 7.67
C THR A 271 -4.95 16.92 6.63
N GLY A 272 -4.68 16.69 5.34
CA GLY A 272 -5.04 17.57 4.23
C GLY A 272 -4.18 18.82 4.14
N TRP A 273 -3.17 19.00 5.01
CA TRP A 273 -2.25 20.14 4.95
C TRP A 273 -1.46 20.07 3.65
N LYS A 274 -1.68 21.04 2.75
CA LYS A 274 -0.91 21.17 1.51
C LYS A 274 0.35 22.00 1.74
N SER A 275 1.48 21.48 1.30
CA SER A 275 2.80 22.09 1.39
C SER A 275 3.57 21.81 0.11
N ALA A 276 4.50 22.70 -0.27
CA ALA A 276 5.44 22.44 -1.35
C ALA A 276 6.60 21.50 -0.91
N LEU A 277 6.74 21.26 0.40
CA LEU A 277 7.85 20.49 0.97
C LEU A 277 7.56 18.99 1.09
N PHE A 278 6.29 18.59 1.23
CA PHE A 278 5.86 17.21 1.44
C PHE A 278 4.54 16.93 0.71
N THR A 279 4.32 15.68 0.31
CA THR A 279 3.14 15.24 -0.44
C THR A 279 1.93 14.99 0.46
N ARG A 280 2.16 14.40 1.63
CA ARG A 280 1.14 14.04 2.63
C ARG A 280 1.68 14.22 4.04
N MET A 281 0.81 14.59 4.98
CA MET A 281 1.13 14.66 6.41
C MET A 281 0.04 13.98 7.22
N GLY A 282 0.39 12.92 7.95
CA GLY A 282 -0.46 12.23 8.92
C GLY A 282 -0.03 12.50 10.36
N VAL A 283 -0.85 12.08 11.32
CA VAL A 283 -0.56 12.17 12.76
C VAL A 283 -1.24 11.06 13.55
N ALA A 284 -0.52 10.47 14.49
CA ALA A 284 -1.08 9.67 15.59
C ALA A 284 -0.77 10.33 16.94
N ALA A 285 -1.70 10.33 17.89
CA ALA A 285 -1.46 10.80 19.25
C ALA A 285 -2.31 10.02 20.26
N GLY A 286 -1.72 9.60 21.39
CA GLY A 286 -2.43 8.79 22.36
C GLY A 286 -1.58 8.25 23.50
N ILE A 287 -2.07 7.18 24.10
CA ILE A 287 -1.39 6.45 25.18
C ILE A 287 -1.06 5.03 24.75
N GLY A 288 0.01 4.47 25.32
CA GLY A 288 0.45 3.10 25.09
C GLY A 288 0.96 2.46 26.35
N HIS A 289 0.75 1.14 26.46
CA HIS A 289 1.39 0.27 27.42
C HIS A 289 2.37 -0.64 26.68
N GLU A 290 3.44 -1.05 27.34
CA GLU A 290 4.32 -2.12 26.89
C GLU A 290 4.81 -2.88 28.13
N SER A 291 4.58 -4.20 28.19
CA SER A 291 5.13 -5.05 29.24
C SER A 291 5.43 -6.45 28.72
N ASN A 292 6.27 -7.21 29.42
CA ASN A 292 6.62 -8.58 29.03
C ASN A 292 5.76 -9.69 29.65
N GLY A 293 4.77 -9.33 30.47
CA GLY A 293 3.92 -10.30 31.18
C GLY A 293 4.64 -11.18 32.22
N LYS A 294 5.94 -10.95 32.48
CA LYS A 294 6.73 -11.64 33.50
C LYS A 294 6.46 -11.05 34.90
N SER A 295 6.91 -11.74 35.94
CA SER A 295 6.75 -11.35 37.34
C SER A 295 8.11 -11.32 38.06
N GLY A 296 8.19 -10.68 39.23
CA GLY A 296 9.43 -10.56 40.00
C GLY A 296 10.51 -9.76 39.25
N ASP A 297 11.77 -10.15 39.42
CA ASP A 297 12.93 -9.40 38.93
C ASP A 297 13.04 -9.33 37.38
N GLU A 298 12.35 -10.23 36.67
CA GLU A 298 12.23 -10.18 35.21
C GLU A 298 11.05 -9.32 34.71
N SER A 299 10.19 -8.83 35.60
CA SER A 299 9.03 -8.01 35.24
C SER A 299 9.47 -6.67 34.67
N ARG A 300 8.94 -6.31 33.50
CA ARG A 300 9.22 -5.02 32.83
C ARG A 300 7.92 -4.41 32.34
N ALA A 301 7.72 -3.14 32.62
CA ALA A 301 6.55 -2.40 32.13
C ALA A 301 6.83 -0.90 31.96
N ILE A 302 6.34 -0.35 30.85
CA ILE A 302 6.20 1.09 30.64
C ILE A 302 4.76 1.46 30.29
N ASN A 303 4.37 2.67 30.68
CA ASN A 303 3.25 3.38 30.09
C ASN A 303 3.78 4.67 29.48
N ILE A 304 3.32 5.01 28.28
CA ILE A 304 3.73 6.20 27.55
C ILE A 304 2.53 7.04 27.10
N ALA A 305 2.70 8.35 27.09
CA ALA A 305 1.93 9.24 26.22
C ALA A 305 2.80 9.56 24.99
N PHE A 306 2.23 9.60 23.78
CA PHE A 306 3.00 9.79 22.55
C PHE A 306 2.30 10.67 21.50
N VAL A 307 3.11 11.27 20.64
CA VAL A 307 2.70 11.93 19.39
C VAL A 307 3.66 11.52 18.28
N ARG A 308 3.12 11.09 17.14
CA ARG A 308 3.84 10.62 15.96
C ARG A 308 3.27 11.32 14.71
N PRO A 309 3.79 12.50 14.33
CA PRO A 309 3.59 13.00 12.98
C PRO A 309 4.28 12.09 11.97
N THR A 310 3.76 12.06 10.75
CA THR A 310 4.32 11.33 9.62
C THR A 310 4.27 12.23 8.39
N TRP A 311 5.35 12.33 7.64
CA TRP A 311 5.42 13.07 6.38
C TRP A 311 5.91 12.16 5.25
N ASP A 312 5.19 12.17 4.13
CA ASP A 312 5.58 11.47 2.91
C ASP A 312 6.05 12.47 1.85
N PHE A 313 7.12 12.13 1.11
CA PHE A 313 7.79 12.98 0.15
C PHE A 313 7.95 12.26 -1.20
N GLY A 314 7.50 12.89 -2.29
CA GLY A 314 7.54 12.32 -3.64
C GLY A 314 6.19 11.72 -4.07
N ASP A 315 6.19 10.93 -5.14
CA ASP A 315 4.99 10.23 -5.62
C ASP A 315 4.73 8.98 -4.78
N LEU A 316 3.59 8.96 -4.08
CA LEU A 316 3.18 7.85 -3.21
C LEU A 316 2.96 6.54 -3.97
N ASN A 317 2.71 6.60 -5.28
CA ASN A 317 2.55 5.41 -6.15
C ASN A 317 3.90 4.86 -6.63
N SER A 318 4.99 5.57 -6.35
CA SER A 318 6.36 5.24 -6.78
C SER A 318 7.28 5.17 -5.55
N ASN A 319 8.60 5.22 -5.77
CA ASN A 319 9.56 5.28 -4.69
C ASN A 319 9.46 6.64 -3.98
N HIS A 320 9.02 6.63 -2.73
CA HIS A 320 8.87 7.81 -1.88
C HIS A 320 9.63 7.63 -0.57
N LEU A 321 9.87 8.76 0.10
CA LEU A 321 10.47 8.82 1.45
C LEU A 321 9.36 9.11 2.46
N THR A 322 9.32 8.36 3.57
CA THR A 322 8.46 8.65 4.73
C THR A 322 9.33 8.93 5.95
N LEU A 323 9.06 10.04 6.64
CA LEU A 323 9.68 10.39 7.91
C LEU A 323 8.62 10.39 9.02
N SER A 324 8.81 9.59 10.07
CA SER A 324 7.82 9.39 11.13
C SER A 324 8.47 9.31 12.52
N PRO A 325 8.83 10.46 13.13
CA PRO A 325 9.32 10.50 14.51
C PRO A 325 8.17 10.31 15.51
N LYS A 326 8.22 9.25 16.31
CA LYS A 326 7.34 9.06 17.48
C LYS A 326 8.01 9.66 18.71
N PHE A 327 7.53 10.82 19.14
CA PHE A 327 7.90 11.44 20.42
C PHE A 327 7.06 10.83 21.53
N TYR A 328 7.64 10.52 22.69
CA TYR A 328 6.91 9.97 23.82
C TYR A 328 7.47 10.39 25.18
N TYR A 329 6.62 10.34 26.19
CA TYR A 329 6.96 10.58 27.59
C TYR A 329 6.51 9.39 28.44
N TYR A 330 7.38 8.91 29.33
CA TYR A 330 7.08 7.78 30.21
C TYR A 330 6.21 8.21 31.39
N LEU A 331 4.95 7.76 31.41
CA LEU A 331 4.01 7.89 32.51
C LEU A 331 4.37 6.95 33.68
N SER A 332 4.90 5.76 33.38
CA SER A 332 5.46 4.83 34.37
C SER A 332 6.56 3.96 33.74
N ARG A 333 7.45 3.40 34.58
CA ARG A 333 8.65 2.63 34.19
C ARG A 333 8.96 1.51 35.19
N ALA A 334 7.96 0.70 35.54
CA ALA A 334 8.06 -0.25 36.63
C ALA A 334 8.99 -1.43 36.28
N GLY A 335 10.02 -1.64 37.11
CA GLY A 335 11.04 -2.69 36.90
C GLY A 335 12.08 -2.32 35.84
N ASN A 336 12.07 -1.09 35.35
CA ASN A 336 12.98 -0.57 34.33
C ASN A 336 13.07 0.97 34.40
N GLU A 337 13.33 1.50 35.59
CA GLU A 337 13.23 2.92 35.90
C GLU A 337 14.18 3.78 35.05
N ASP A 338 15.32 3.24 34.62
CA ASP A 338 16.32 3.89 33.79
C ASP A 338 16.18 3.60 32.28
N ILE A 339 15.07 3.00 31.81
CA ILE A 339 14.85 2.68 30.37
C ILE A 339 15.05 3.85 29.40
N ALA A 340 14.82 5.08 29.85
CA ALA A 340 15.08 6.31 29.08
C ALA A 340 16.57 6.47 28.71
N ASP A 341 17.50 5.95 29.52
CA ASP A 341 18.94 5.96 29.23
C ASP A 341 19.31 5.17 27.99
N TYR A 342 18.49 4.20 27.62
CA TYR A 342 18.73 3.25 26.54
C TYR A 342 17.88 3.56 25.30
N ARG A 343 16.56 3.73 25.47
CA ARG A 343 15.61 4.00 24.37
C ARG A 343 15.40 5.48 24.09
N GLY A 344 15.53 6.34 25.11
CA GLY A 344 15.32 7.78 25.00
C GLY A 344 13.84 8.15 25.04
N TYR A 345 13.48 9.19 24.30
CA TYR A 345 12.13 9.77 24.21
C TYR A 345 11.61 9.90 22.76
N VAL A 346 12.39 9.41 21.79
CA VAL A 346 12.09 9.51 20.35
C VAL A 346 12.51 8.23 19.64
N ASP A 347 11.55 7.61 18.96
CA ASP A 347 11.78 6.56 17.96
C ASP A 347 11.63 7.22 16.59
N PHE A 348 12.72 7.36 15.83
CA PHE A 348 12.67 7.97 14.51
C PHE A 348 12.65 6.92 13.41
N LEU A 349 11.46 6.73 12.80
CA LEU A 349 11.29 5.86 11.65
C LEU A 349 11.53 6.64 10.35
N VAL A 350 12.36 6.05 9.48
CA VAL A 350 12.56 6.47 8.08
C VAL A 350 12.18 5.29 7.20
N LYS A 351 11.23 5.45 6.27
CA LYS A 351 10.97 4.46 5.21
C LYS A 351 11.37 5.02 3.84
N TYR A 352 11.92 4.19 2.97
CA TYR A 352 12.08 4.50 1.55
C TYR A 352 11.79 3.28 0.68
N GLY A 353 10.97 3.47 -0.35
CA GLY A 353 10.52 2.39 -1.22
C GLY A 353 9.19 2.70 -1.92
N SER A 354 8.61 1.70 -2.57
CA SER A 354 7.34 1.82 -3.32
C SER A 354 6.30 0.79 -2.89
N PRO A 355 4.98 1.11 -2.99
CA PRO A 355 3.90 0.20 -2.57
C PRO A 355 3.93 -1.17 -3.26
N ASP A 356 4.31 -1.20 -4.55
CA ASP A 356 4.45 -2.43 -5.33
C ASP A 356 5.90 -2.95 -5.41
N GLY A 357 6.86 -2.26 -4.80
CA GLY A 357 8.29 -2.55 -4.91
C GLY A 357 8.92 -2.94 -3.58
N TRP A 358 10.24 -2.84 -3.52
CA TRP A 358 10.98 -3.00 -2.26
C TRP A 358 10.71 -1.82 -1.33
N GLN A 359 10.82 -2.05 -0.03
CA GLN A 359 10.77 -1.00 1.00
C GLN A 359 11.80 -1.30 2.08
N LEU A 360 12.69 -0.34 2.34
CA LEU A 360 13.56 -0.30 3.51
C LEU A 360 12.92 0.61 4.56
N ALA A 361 12.74 0.08 5.77
CA ALA A 361 12.26 0.80 6.95
C ALA A 361 13.35 0.76 8.03
N THR A 362 13.87 1.90 8.46
CA THR A 362 14.88 2.00 9.51
C THR A 362 14.35 2.82 10.69
N THR A 363 14.30 2.20 11.86
CA THR A 363 13.99 2.85 13.15
C THR A 363 15.28 3.14 13.89
N LEU A 364 15.48 4.40 14.26
CA LEU A 364 16.60 4.89 15.06
C LEU A 364 16.12 5.28 16.46
N ARG A 365 16.82 4.82 17.50
CA ARG A 365 16.59 5.22 18.90
C ARG A 365 17.86 5.81 19.48
N LYS A 366 17.72 6.87 20.29
CA LYS A 366 18.84 7.50 21.00
C LYS A 366 18.49 7.64 22.48
N GLY A 367 19.12 6.82 23.32
CA GLY A 367 19.01 6.90 24.78
C GLY A 367 19.54 8.20 25.37
N THR A 368 19.14 8.57 26.60
CA THR A 368 19.64 9.78 27.28
C THR A 368 21.12 9.69 27.66
N LYS A 369 21.67 8.49 27.89
CA LYS A 369 23.10 8.32 28.14
C LYS A 369 23.92 8.44 26.85
N HIS A 370 25.18 8.84 27.00
CA HIS A 370 26.15 8.96 25.91
C HIS A 370 26.30 7.59 25.20
N TRP A 371 26.29 7.61 23.86
CA TRP A 371 26.38 6.41 22.99
C TRP A 371 25.33 5.30 23.12
N TYR A 372 24.34 5.40 24.02
CA TYR A 372 23.24 4.42 24.08
C TYR A 372 22.16 4.73 23.04
N GLY A 373 21.52 3.68 22.52
CA GLY A 373 20.57 3.74 21.41
C GLY A 373 20.56 2.46 20.57
N SER A 374 19.81 2.46 19.48
CA SER A 374 19.71 1.32 18.57
C SER A 374 19.42 1.73 17.13
N VAL A 375 19.75 0.83 16.20
CA VAL A 375 19.26 0.84 14.82
C VAL A 375 18.57 -0.48 14.54
N GLU A 376 17.35 -0.41 14.03
CA GLU A 376 16.60 -1.54 13.48
C GLU A 376 16.25 -1.24 12.03
N SER A 377 16.80 -1.98 11.08
CA SER A 377 16.51 -1.88 9.65
C SER A 377 15.76 -3.11 9.18
N GLN A 378 14.68 -2.92 8.42
CA GLN A 378 13.81 -3.96 7.88
C GLN A 378 13.63 -3.72 6.38
N LEU A 379 14.07 -4.66 5.55
CA LEU A 379 13.94 -4.64 4.10
C LEU A 379 12.89 -5.67 3.67
N THR A 380 11.94 -5.25 2.87
CA THR A 380 10.90 -6.11 2.27
C THR A 380 11.00 -6.11 0.75
N TYR A 381 10.74 -7.26 0.13
CA TYR A 381 10.61 -7.41 -1.32
C TYR A 381 9.38 -8.28 -1.67
N PRO A 382 8.46 -7.87 -2.57
CA PRO A 382 7.24 -8.62 -2.86
C PRO A 382 7.53 -9.99 -3.49
N LEU A 383 6.98 -11.06 -2.91
CA LEU A 383 7.22 -12.42 -3.43
C LEU A 383 6.58 -12.64 -4.80
N ALA A 384 5.46 -11.95 -5.07
CA ALA A 384 4.84 -11.84 -6.38
C ALA A 384 5.84 -11.50 -7.52
N LYS A 385 6.88 -10.71 -7.22
CA LYS A 385 7.93 -10.29 -8.17
C LYS A 385 9.15 -11.22 -8.20
N LEU A 386 9.32 -12.11 -7.22
CA LEU A 386 10.43 -13.08 -7.16
C LEU A 386 10.05 -14.45 -7.74
N ILE A 387 8.84 -14.93 -7.42
CA ILE A 387 8.41 -16.32 -7.63
C ILE A 387 7.01 -16.43 -8.28
N GLY A 388 6.46 -15.32 -8.78
CA GLY A 388 5.23 -15.26 -9.59
C GLY A 388 4.02 -14.71 -8.83
N SER A 389 3.08 -14.11 -9.57
CA SER A 389 1.98 -13.29 -9.03
C SER A 389 1.00 -13.99 -8.08
N ALA A 390 0.99 -15.32 -8.03
CA ALA A 390 0.18 -16.09 -7.08
C ALA A 390 0.68 -15.99 -5.62
N TRP A 391 1.92 -15.53 -5.39
CA TRP A 391 2.53 -15.45 -4.06
C TRP A 391 2.26 -14.11 -3.38
N GLY A 392 1.47 -14.14 -2.31
CA GLY A 392 1.28 -13.00 -1.41
C GLY A 392 2.46 -12.76 -0.48
N GLY A 393 2.47 -11.58 0.15
CA GLY A 393 3.47 -11.19 1.14
C GLY A 393 4.85 -10.85 0.57
N TYR A 394 5.82 -10.77 1.48
CA TYR A 394 7.16 -10.23 1.21
C TYR A 394 8.24 -11.16 1.77
N LEU A 395 9.32 -11.31 0.99
CA LEU A 395 10.61 -11.71 1.54
C LEU A 395 11.05 -10.60 2.50
N PHE A 396 11.35 -10.98 3.74
CA PHE A 396 11.70 -10.06 4.82
C PHE A 396 13.14 -10.31 5.25
N LEU A 397 13.90 -9.23 5.36
CA LEU A 397 15.24 -9.20 5.93
C LEU A 397 15.26 -8.13 7.02
N SER A 398 15.83 -8.43 8.18
CA SER A 398 16.03 -7.44 9.24
C SER A 398 17.44 -7.45 9.79
N TYR A 399 17.85 -6.29 10.32
CA TYR A 399 19.12 -6.07 10.99
C TYR A 399 18.84 -5.23 12.25
N PHE A 400 19.26 -5.72 13.41
CA PHE A 400 19.23 -4.97 14.67
C PHE A 400 20.65 -4.79 15.21
N ASN A 401 20.95 -3.65 15.85
CA ASN A 401 22.18 -3.42 16.62
C ASN A 401 21.94 -2.35 17.70
N GLY A 402 22.33 -2.62 18.95
CA GLY A 402 22.24 -1.67 20.05
C GLY A 402 21.50 -2.20 21.28
N TYR A 403 20.75 -1.32 21.94
CA TYR A 403 20.02 -1.60 23.18
C TYR A 403 18.51 -1.70 22.94
N GLY A 404 17.80 -2.53 23.72
CA GLY A 404 16.34 -2.61 23.66
C GLY A 404 15.78 -3.14 22.34
N GLU A 405 16.22 -4.32 21.92
CA GLU A 405 15.49 -5.12 20.92
C GLU A 405 14.17 -5.65 21.51
N ASP A 406 14.21 -6.06 22.78
CA ASP A 406 13.07 -6.41 23.62
C ASP A 406 13.13 -5.62 24.95
N ILE A 407 12.06 -5.70 25.75
CA ILE A 407 11.96 -4.96 27.01
C ILE A 407 12.65 -5.68 28.18
N LEU A 408 12.86 -7.01 28.11
CA LEU A 408 13.56 -7.76 29.17
C LEU A 408 14.99 -7.26 29.34
N ASP A 409 15.71 -7.18 28.23
CA ASP A 409 17.12 -6.80 28.14
C ASP A 409 17.32 -5.38 27.60
N TYR A 410 16.39 -4.47 27.88
CA TYR A 410 16.44 -3.06 27.45
C TYR A 410 17.78 -2.35 27.77
N ASN A 411 18.44 -2.76 28.86
CA ASN A 411 19.69 -2.20 29.36
C ASN A 411 20.95 -2.96 28.87
N GLN A 412 20.78 -4.10 28.18
CA GLN A 412 21.88 -4.86 27.61
C GLN A 412 22.17 -4.40 26.17
N ARG A 413 23.45 -4.37 25.79
CA ARG A 413 23.85 -4.08 24.42
C ARG A 413 23.95 -5.38 23.63
N HIS A 414 22.97 -5.65 22.78
CA HIS A 414 23.12 -6.73 21.81
C HIS A 414 24.12 -6.32 20.73
N HIS A 415 25.01 -7.26 20.40
CA HIS A 415 25.74 -7.21 19.13
C HIS A 415 24.74 -7.27 17.97
N TRP A 416 25.21 -6.95 16.77
CA TRP A 416 24.33 -6.96 15.61
C TRP A 416 23.70 -8.33 15.37
N ILE A 417 22.47 -8.40 14.93
CA ILE A 417 21.83 -9.65 14.48
C ILE A 417 21.09 -9.39 13.19
N ALA A 418 21.26 -10.31 12.22
CA ALA A 418 20.56 -10.29 10.95
C ALA A 418 19.61 -11.48 10.87
N ARG A 419 18.36 -11.24 10.44
CA ARG A 419 17.32 -12.26 10.30
C ARG A 419 16.68 -12.24 8.93
N ILE A 420 16.27 -13.41 8.46
CA ILE A 420 15.55 -13.62 7.19
C ILE A 420 14.23 -14.34 7.46
N GLY A 421 13.19 -14.02 6.70
CA GLY A 421 11.92 -14.70 6.78
C GLY A 421 10.84 -14.10 5.90
N TYR A 422 9.62 -14.07 6.43
CA TYR A 422 8.40 -13.76 5.69
C TYR A 422 7.57 -12.71 6.42
N SER A 423 7.04 -11.76 5.65
CA SER A 423 6.17 -10.67 6.14
C SER A 423 4.86 -10.64 5.35
N ILE A 424 3.75 -10.37 6.05
CA ILE A 424 2.44 -10.13 5.42
C ILE A 424 2.06 -8.64 5.39
N ALA A 425 2.69 -7.81 6.23
CA ALA A 425 2.44 -6.36 6.33
C ALA A 425 3.73 -5.63 6.74
N ARG A 426 3.91 -4.36 6.31
CA ARG A 426 5.21 -3.66 6.29
C ARG A 426 5.20 -2.16 6.51
#